data_AF-A0A7W4BWY7-F1
#
_entry.id   AF-A0A7W4BWY7-F1
#
_cell.length_a   1.000
_cell.length_b   1.000
_cell.length_c   1.000
_cell.angle_alpha   90.00
_cell.angle_beta   90.00
_cell.angle_gamma   90.00
#
_symmetry.space_group_name_H-M   'P 1'
#
loop_
_entity.id
_entity.type
_entity.pdbx_description
1 polymer ?
#
loop_
_entity_poly.entity_id
_entity_poly.type
_entity_poly.pdbx_seq_one_letter_code
_entity_poly.pdbx_strand_id
1 'polypeptide(L)' 'MTKAFYQPFAKAAVALAIVSSLVGCSSLGVQPWEKDQLARADMALNSEKLDLALDDHIYFSKEGTSGGRSLAGGGCGCN' A
#
# COMPACT_ATOMS: atom_id res chain seq x y z
N MET A 1 -3.91 24.75 -46.53
CA MET A 1 -3.47 23.37 -46.81
C MET A 1 -2.52 22.79 -45.75
N THR A 2 -2.18 23.50 -44.67
CA THR A 2 -1.21 23.03 -43.64
C THR A 2 -1.83 22.19 -42.50
N LYS A 3 -3.13 22.36 -42.20
CA LYS A 3 -3.81 21.66 -41.08
C LYS A 3 -3.90 20.14 -41.28
N ALA A 4 -4.15 19.67 -42.50
CA ALA A 4 -4.32 18.24 -42.80
C ALA A 4 -3.03 17.42 -42.64
N PHE A 5 -1.88 18.05 -42.88
CA PHE A 5 -0.57 17.40 -42.80
C PHE A 5 -0.07 17.25 -41.35
N TYR A 6 -0.47 18.15 -40.44
CA TYR A 6 -0.07 18.11 -39.02
C TYR A 6 -0.99 17.23 -38.15
N GLN A 7 -2.22 16.98 -38.59
CA GLN A 7 -3.20 16.12 -37.89
C GLN A 7 -2.72 14.69 -37.58
N PRO A 8 -2.10 13.93 -38.50
CA PRO A 8 -1.64 12.58 -38.18
C PRO A 8 -0.49 12.57 -37.17
N PHE A 9 0.44 13.53 -37.27
CA PHE A 9 1.54 13.68 -36.30
C PHE A 9 1.05 14.08 -34.92
N ALA A 10 0.05 14.97 -34.82
CA ALA A 10 -0.57 15.34 -33.56
C ALA A 10 -1.28 14.15 -32.89
N LYS A 11 -2.00 13.32 -33.67
CA LYS A 11 -2.66 12.11 -33.16
C LYS A 11 -1.64 11.07 -32.67
N ALA A 12 -0.55 10.87 -33.42
CA ALA A 12 0.54 9.99 -33.03
C ALA A 12 1.23 10.46 -31.74
N ALA A 13 1.47 11.76 -31.60
CA ALA A 13 2.06 12.33 -30.38
C ALA A 13 1.16 12.15 -29.15
N VAL A 14 -0.15 12.36 -29.29
CA VAL A 14 -1.12 12.13 -28.20
C VAL A 14 -1.18 10.65 -27.82
N ALA A 15 -1.21 9.74 -28.80
CA ALA A 15 -1.19 8.30 -28.55
C ALA A 15 0.08 7.86 -27.82
N LEU A 16 1.25 8.38 -28.22
CA LEU A 16 2.52 8.09 -27.57
C LEU A 16 2.57 8.59 -26.12
N ALA A 17 2.03 9.78 -25.86
CA ALA A 17 1.94 10.35 -24.51
C ALA A 17 1.01 9.54 -23.59
N ILE A 18 -0.06 8.96 -24.13
CA ILE A 18 -0.96 8.06 -23.36
C ILE A 18 -0.25 6.73 -23.08
N VAL A 19 0.46 6.16 -24.05
CA VAL A 19 1.17 4.87 -23.84
C VAL A 19 2.33 5.03 -22.85
N SER A 20 3.02 6.18 -22.84
CA SER A 20 4.11 6.41 -21.90
C SER A 20 3.66 6.58 -20.45
N SER A 21 2.39 6.90 -20.17
CA SER A 21 1.88 7.00 -18.80
C SER A 21 1.58 5.65 -18.14
N LEU A 22 1.56 4.56 -18.92
CA LEU A 22 1.39 3.20 -18.41
C LEU A 22 2.71 2.59 -17.88
N VAL A 23 3.84 3.28 -18.02
CA VAL A 23 5.11 2.80 -17.45
C VAL A 23 5.09 3.01 -15.93
N GLY A 24 5.06 1.91 -15.19
CA GLY A 24 5.17 1.93 -13.73
C GLY A 24 6.61 1.96 -13.25
N CYS A 25 6.79 2.34 -11.99
CA CYS A 25 8.07 2.35 -11.26
C CYS A 25 8.56 0.94 -10.84
N SER A 26 8.37 -0.08 -11.68
CA SER A 26 8.71 -1.47 -11.32
C SER A 26 10.22 -1.72 -11.14
N SER A 27 11.08 -0.83 -11.64
CA SER A 27 12.53 -0.87 -11.46
C SER A 27 13.02 -0.21 -10.17
N LEU A 28 12.15 0.45 -9.39
CA LEU A 28 12.49 1.03 -8.09
C LEU A 28 12.50 -0.01 -6.95
N GLY A 29 12.42 -1.30 -7.30
CA GLY A 29 12.54 -2.39 -6.33
C GLY A 29 13.93 -2.46 -5.69
N VAL A 30 13.95 -2.84 -4.43
CA VAL A 30 15.15 -3.05 -3.62
C VAL A 30 15.79 -4.40 -4.00
N GLN A 31 17.12 -4.43 -4.16
CA GLN A 31 17.84 -5.67 -4.47
C GLN A 31 17.68 -6.68 -3.32
N PRO A 32 17.64 -8.00 -3.57
CA PRO A 32 17.36 -8.99 -2.53
C PRO A 32 18.27 -8.90 -1.28
N TRP A 33 19.54 -8.48 -1.45
CA TRP A 33 20.51 -8.30 -0.38
C TRP A 33 20.40 -6.95 0.36
N GLU A 34 19.75 -5.94 -0.23
CA GLU A 34 19.47 -4.66 0.43
C GLU A 34 18.28 -4.75 1.40
N LYS A 35 17.52 -5.86 1.35
CA LYS A 35 16.39 -6.12 2.27
C LYS A 35 16.84 -6.19 3.72
N ASP A 36 18.04 -6.69 4.00
CA ASP A 36 18.57 -6.77 5.37
C ASP A 36 18.74 -5.38 6.01
N GLN A 37 19.11 -4.37 5.21
CA GLN A 37 19.27 -2.99 5.68
C GLN A 37 17.93 -2.26 5.85
N LEU A 38 16.92 -2.62 5.06
CA LEU A 38 15.59 -1.97 5.08
C LEU A 38 14.55 -2.70 5.95
N ALA A 39 14.77 -3.96 6.30
CA ALA A 39 13.90 -4.76 7.17
C ALA A 39 14.40 -4.79 8.62
N ARG A 40 14.75 -3.62 9.16
CA ARG A 40 15.17 -3.51 10.56
C ARG A 40 14.02 -3.92 11.50
N ALA A 41 14.36 -4.56 12.62
CA ALA A 41 13.37 -5.09 13.56
C ALA A 41 12.46 -4.00 14.17
N ASP A 42 12.93 -2.77 14.29
CA ASP A 42 12.18 -1.61 14.80
C ASP A 42 11.14 -1.08 13.81
N MET A 43 11.27 -1.38 12.51
CA MET A 43 10.33 -0.99 11.46
C MET A 43 9.20 -2.01 11.25
N ALA A 44 9.20 -3.10 12.02
CA ALA A 44 8.11 -4.07 11.99
C ALA A 44 6.80 -3.40 12.47
N LEU A 45 5.67 -3.77 11.86
CA LEU A 45 4.34 -3.26 12.22
C LEU A 45 3.96 -3.51 13.70
N ASN A 46 4.70 -4.39 14.36
CA ASN A 46 4.50 -4.83 15.72
C ASN A 46 5.80 -4.75 16.55
N SER A 47 6.70 -3.83 16.21
CA SER A 47 7.97 -3.64 16.91
C SER A 47 7.76 -3.23 18.37
N GLU A 48 6.82 -2.32 18.62
CA GLU A 48 6.50 -1.81 19.96
C GLU A 48 5.33 -2.55 20.61
N LYS A 49 5.66 -3.44 21.57
CA LYS A 49 4.66 -4.30 22.24
C LYS A 49 3.67 -3.52 23.10
N LEU A 50 4.09 -2.39 23.69
CA LEU A 50 3.22 -1.58 24.52
C LEU A 50 2.14 -0.89 23.69
N ASP A 51 2.51 -0.34 22.54
CA ASP A 51 1.59 0.32 21.62
C ASP A 51 0.55 -0.68 21.10
N LEU A 52 0.99 -1.89 20.72
CA LEU A 52 0.06 -2.96 20.32
C LEU A 52 -0.91 -3.34 21.43
N ALA A 53 -0.43 -3.50 22.66
CA ALA A 53 -1.28 -3.86 23.79
C ALA A 53 -2.30 -2.75 24.11
N LEU A 54 -1.90 -1.49 23.94
CA LEU A 54 -2.77 -0.34 24.11
C LEU A 54 -3.83 -0.27 23.00
N ASP A 55 -3.42 -0.46 21.75
CA ASP A 55 -4.32 -0.51 20.60
C ASP A 55 -5.33 -1.66 20.73
N ASP A 56 -4.89 -2.84 21.15
CA ASP A 56 -5.78 -3.97 21.43
C ASP A 56 -6.76 -3.66 22.57
N HIS A 57 -6.30 -3.02 23.64
CA HIS A 57 -7.17 -2.61 24.75
C HIS A 57 -8.24 -1.59 24.29
N ILE A 58 -7.85 -0.60 23.49
CA ILE A 58 -8.76 0.39 22.92
C ILE A 58 -9.75 -0.28 21.96
N TYR A 59 -9.25 -1.16 21.08
CA TYR A 59 -10.06 -1.87 20.10
C TYR A 59 -11.10 -2.75 20.80
N PHE A 60 -10.69 -3.54 21.80
CA PHE A 60 -11.60 -4.36 22.59
C PHE A 60 -12.63 -3.53 23.36
N SER A 61 -12.22 -2.38 23.91
CA SER A 61 -13.14 -1.48 24.62
C SER A 61 -14.22 -0.87 23.72
N LYS A 62 -13.94 -0.70 22.43
CA LYS A 62 -14.86 -0.09 21.47
C LYS A 62 -15.65 -1.11 20.65
N GLU A 63 -15.01 -2.22 20.30
CA GLU A 63 -15.41 -3.15 19.25
C GLU A 63 -15.32 -4.61 19.72
N GLY A 64 -15.21 -4.87 21.04
CA GLY A 64 -15.12 -6.22 21.60
C GLY A 64 -16.30 -7.13 21.24
N THR A 65 -17.45 -6.56 20.86
CA THR A 65 -18.62 -7.30 20.37
C THR A 65 -18.55 -7.70 18.89
N SER A 66 -17.83 -6.93 18.07
CA SER A 66 -17.64 -7.18 16.64
C SER A 66 -16.47 -8.11 16.33
N GLY A 67 -15.67 -8.43 17.35
CA GLY A 67 -14.54 -9.35 17.27
C GLY A 67 -13.21 -8.63 17.07
N GLY A 68 -12.26 -8.97 17.93
CA GLY A 68 -10.90 -8.44 17.95
C GLY A 68 -10.09 -8.74 16.68
N ARG A 69 -8.84 -8.30 16.65
CA ARG A 69 -7.81 -8.64 15.63
C ARG A 69 -7.41 -10.13 15.61
N SER A 70 -8.10 -10.98 16.36
CA SER A 70 -7.89 -12.43 16.48
C SER A 70 -8.94 -13.20 15.67
N LEU A 71 -8.54 -14.32 15.06
CA LEU A 71 -9.37 -15.14 14.14
C LEU A 71 -10.57 -15.86 14.81
N ALA A 72 -10.79 -15.66 16.10
CA ALA A 72 -11.95 -16.17 16.81
C ALA A 72 -12.40 -15.12 17.84
N GLY A 73 -13.66 -14.67 17.75
CA GLY A 73 -14.33 -14.03 18.88
C GLY A 73 -15.03 -12.71 18.60
N GLY A 74 -15.92 -12.66 17.59
CA GLY A 74 -17.08 -11.77 17.67
C GLY A 74 -18.05 -12.36 18.70
N GLY A 75 -18.13 -11.78 19.89
CA GLY A 75 -18.92 -12.27 21.02
C GLY A 75 -19.02 -11.22 22.12
N CYS A 76 -19.72 -11.50 23.22
CA CYS A 76 -20.09 -10.59 24.33
C CYS A 76 -18.95 -9.76 25.00
N GLY A 77 -17.73 -9.71 24.48
CA GLY A 77 -16.60 -8.99 25.07
C GLY A 77 -15.97 -9.75 26.24
N CYS A 78 -15.98 -11.08 26.21
CA CYS A 78 -15.27 -11.93 27.16
C CYS A 78 -14.17 -12.71 26.41
N ASN A 79 -12.98 -12.12 26.31
CA ASN A 79 -11.75 -12.83 25.90
C ASN A 79 -11.09 -13.43 27.14
#